data_AF-A0A6L8V475-F1
#
_entry.id   AF-A0A6L8V475-F1
#
_cell.length_a   1.000
_cell.length_b   1.000
_cell.length_c   1.000
_cell.angle_alpha   90.00
_cell.angle_beta   90.00
_cell.angle_gamma   90.00
#
_symmetry.space_group_name_H-M   'P 1'
#
loop_
_entity.id
_entity.type
_entity.pdbx_description
1 polymer ?
#
loop_
_entity_poly.entity_id
_entity_poly.type
_entity_poly.pdbx_seq_one_letter_code
_entity_poly.pdbx_strand_id
1 'polypeptide(L)'
;MSNGVLYWVFLGISFVLPFVIGVWLMRKTNRLGFSFWITTALNIVLTLAAAFWWKSVTEDPFRMMFGMAFYGVSAVNLMVIEFFALFSIRKKMNS
;
A
#
# COMPACT_ATOMS: atom_id res chain seq x y z
N MET A 1 12.47 -10.07 -17.74
CA MET A 1 11.03 -9.90 -17.44
C MET A 1 10.51 -8.68 -18.18
N SER A 2 9.30 -8.71 -18.73
CA SER A 2 8.69 -7.50 -19.34
C SER A 2 8.45 -6.43 -18.27
N ASN A 3 8.64 -5.15 -18.59
CA ASN A 3 8.34 -4.02 -17.69
C ASN A 3 6.89 -4.06 -17.15
N GLY A 4 5.97 -4.67 -17.91
CA GLY A 4 4.60 -4.92 -17.44
C GLY A 4 4.52 -5.91 -16.28
N VAL A 5 5.37 -6.93 -16.23
CA VAL A 5 5.41 -7.89 -15.11
C VAL A 5 5.97 -7.22 -13.86
N LEU A 6 7.03 -6.42 -14.00
CA LEU A 6 7.62 -5.66 -12.88
C LEU A 6 6.64 -4.65 -12.28
N TYR A 7 5.80 -4.02 -13.11
CA TYR A 7 4.72 -3.14 -12.65
C TYR A 7 3.78 -3.85 -11.66
N TRP A 8 3.27 -5.03 -12.02
CA TRP A 8 2.37 -5.78 -11.16
C TRP A 8 3.05 -6.27 -9.88
N VAL A 9 4.34 -6.62 -9.96
CA VAL A 9 5.14 -6.98 -8.79
C VAL A 9 5.27 -5.79 -7.83
N PHE A 10 5.62 -4.61 -8.32
CA PHE A 10 5.74 -3.43 -7.48
C PHE A 10 4.41 -2.96 -6.92
N LEU A 11 3.33 -3.01 -7.71
CA LEU A 11 1.99 -2.74 -7.21
C LEU A 11 1.58 -3.71 -6.09
N GLY A 12 1.84 -5.01 -6.28
CA GLY A 12 1.59 -6.02 -5.25
C GLY A 12 2.42 -5.82 -3.98
N ILE A 13 3.71 -5.50 -4.11
CA ILE A 13 4.60 -5.24 -2.97
C ILE A 13 4.15 -4.01 -2.19
N SER A 14 3.84 -2.90 -2.89
CA SER A 14 3.32 -1.67 -2.29
C SER A 14 2.00 -1.88 -1.57
N PHE A 15 1.21 -2.89 -1.96
CA PHE A 15 -0.02 -3.28 -1.29
C PHE A 15 0.22 -4.19 -0.07
N VAL A 16 0.99 -5.26 -0.25
CA VAL A 16 1.14 -6.32 0.76
C VAL A 16 2.04 -5.90 1.93
N LEU A 17 3.13 -5.16 1.66
CA LEU A 17 4.08 -4.77 2.71
C LEU A 17 3.45 -3.91 3.81
N PRO A 18 2.77 -2.78 3.50
CA PRO A 18 2.12 -1.97 4.52
C PRO A 18 1.11 -2.78 5.32
N PHE A 19 0.29 -3.59 4.64
CA PHE A 19 -0.74 -4.40 5.28
C PHE A 19 -0.16 -5.40 6.30
N VAL A 20 0.87 -6.15 5.92
CA VAL A 20 1.52 -7.13 6.82
C VAL A 20 2.16 -6.43 8.02
N ILE A 21 2.83 -5.30 7.78
CA ILE A 21 3.46 -4.51 8.84
C ILE A 21 2.40 -3.92 9.78
N GLY A 22 1.25 -3.48 9.25
CA GLY A 22 0.14 -2.96 10.03
C GLY A 22 -0.48 -3.99 10.95
N VAL A 23 -0.77 -5.17 10.42
CA VAL A 23 -1.27 -6.29 11.22
C VAL A 23 -0.27 -6.67 12.31
N TRP A 24 1.02 -6.70 12.00
CA TRP A 24 2.07 -7.01 12.97
C TRP A 24 2.19 -5.94 14.08
N LEU A 25 2.24 -4.66 13.71
CA LEU A 25 2.31 -3.55 14.66
C LEU A 25 1.07 -3.50 15.55
N MET A 26 -0.11 -3.78 15.01
CA MET A 26 -1.35 -3.78 15.78
C MET A 26 -1.39 -4.90 16.81
N ARG A 27 -0.94 -6.10 16.44
CA ARG A 27 -0.79 -7.21 17.39
C ARG A 27 0.19 -6.90 18.53
N LYS A 28 1.25 -6.13 18.25
CA LYS A 28 2.28 -5.80 19.26
C LYS A 28 1.90 -4.61 20.14
N THR A 29 1.29 -3.58 19.58
CA THR A 29 1.06 -2.30 20.28
C THR A 29 -0.36 -2.15 20.80
N ASN A 30 -1.35 -2.85 20.23
CA ASN A 30 -2.79 -2.64 20.45
C ASN A 30 -3.24 -1.16 20.28
N ARG A 31 -2.45 -0.37 19.53
CA ARG A 31 -2.71 1.05 19.26
C ARG A 31 -3.11 1.21 17.79
N LEU A 32 -4.41 1.31 17.54
CA LEU A 32 -4.97 1.44 16.20
C LEU A 32 -4.45 2.67 15.46
N GLY A 33 -4.52 3.85 16.08
CA GLY A 33 -4.08 5.09 15.45
C GLY A 33 -2.58 5.05 15.10
N PHE A 34 -1.73 4.58 16.01
CA PHE A 34 -0.29 4.48 15.76
C PHE A 34 0.04 3.50 14.63
N SER A 35 -0.59 2.32 14.64
CA SER A 35 -0.37 1.30 13.60
C SER A 35 -0.84 1.81 12.25
N PHE A 36 -2.02 2.44 12.19
CA PHE A 36 -2.61 2.99 10.97
C PHE A 36 -1.79 4.16 10.38
N TRP A 37 -1.29 5.08 11.22
CA TRP A 37 -0.50 6.20 10.72
C TRP A 37 0.86 5.74 10.16
N ILE A 38 1.51 4.78 10.80
CA ILE A 38 2.79 4.22 10.31
C ILE A 38 2.60 3.52 8.98
N THR A 39 1.55 2.72 8.85
CA THR A 39 1.29 1.95 7.63
C THR A 39 0.82 2.84 6.50
N THR A 40 0.03 3.88 6.80
CA THR A 40 -0.34 4.91 5.84
C THR A 40 0.90 5.65 5.31
N ALA A 41 1.81 6.05 6.20
CA ALA A 41 3.07 6.68 5.78
C ALA A 41 3.90 5.74 4.89
N LEU A 42 3.99 4.46 5.25
CA LEU A 42 4.70 3.46 4.47
C LEU A 42 4.05 3.21 3.10
N ASN A 43 2.72 3.14 3.04
CA ASN A 43 1.94 3.03 1.81
C ASN A 43 2.21 4.21 0.88
N ILE A 44 2.21 5.45 1.41
CA ILE A 44 2.52 6.65 0.63
C ILE A 44 3.96 6.56 0.07
N VAL A 45 4.94 6.23 0.90
CA VAL A 45 6.35 6.12 0.48
C VAL A 45 6.53 5.08 -0.62
N LEU A 46 5.96 3.89 -0.46
CA LEU A 46 6.07 2.81 -1.45
C LEU A 46 5.32 3.14 -2.75
N THR A 47 4.14 3.74 -2.64
CA THR A 47 3.36 4.17 -3.80
C THR A 47 4.09 5.25 -4.59
N LEU A 48 4.67 6.25 -3.91
CA LEU A 48 5.47 7.29 -4.56
C LEU A 48 6.72 6.69 -5.21
N ALA A 49 7.46 5.82 -4.51
CA ALA A 49 8.63 5.16 -5.06
C ALA A 49 8.29 4.34 -6.32
N ALA A 50 7.19 3.57 -6.28
CA ALA A 50 6.73 2.78 -7.41
C ALA A 50 6.22 3.65 -8.57
N ALA A 51 5.57 4.78 -8.29
CA ALA A 51 5.15 5.74 -9.30
C ALA A 51 6.33 6.47 -9.95
N PHE A 52 7.35 6.85 -9.18
CA PHE A 52 8.59 7.43 -9.70
C PHE A 52 9.35 6.44 -10.59
N TRP A 53 9.44 5.18 -10.19
CA TRP A 53 10.00 4.14 -11.04
C TRP A 53 9.18 3.95 -12.31
N TRP A 54 7.85 3.89 -12.21
CA TRP A 54 6.98 3.71 -13.38
C TRP A 54 7.14 4.84 -14.40
N LYS A 55 7.30 6.07 -13.91
CA LYS A 55 7.62 7.25 -14.72
C LYS A 55 8.94 7.10 -15.49
N SER A 56 9.97 6.48 -14.90
CA SER A 56 11.29 6.39 -15.55
C SER A 56 11.38 5.28 -16.59
N VAL A 57 10.53 4.25 -16.51
CA VAL A 57 10.56 3.09 -17.43
C VAL A 57 9.49 3.12 -18.52
N THR A 58 8.60 4.11 -18.51
CA THR A 58 7.48 4.20 -19.44
C THR A 58 7.65 5.39 -20.38
N GLU A 59 7.79 5.12 -21.68
CA GLU A 59 7.92 6.15 -22.71
C GLU A 59 6.57 6.63 -23.24
N ASP A 60 5.54 5.77 -23.19
CA ASP A 60 4.19 6.10 -23.66
C ASP A 60 3.39 6.93 -22.62
N PRO A 61 2.93 8.14 -22.95
CA PRO A 61 2.23 9.02 -22.02
C PRO A 61 0.91 8.45 -21.49
N PHE A 62 0.15 7.74 -22.34
CA PHE A 62 -1.12 7.13 -21.95
C PHE A 62 -0.88 6.01 -20.94
N ARG A 63 0.08 5.13 -21.23
CA ARG A 63 0.44 4.02 -20.35
C ARG A 63 1.02 4.51 -19.01
N MET A 64 1.78 5.60 -19.03
CA MET A 64 2.28 6.24 -17.82
C MET A 64 1.11 6.74 -16.94
N MET A 65 0.18 7.49 -17.53
CA MET A 65 -0.97 8.05 -16.81
C MET A 65 -1.85 6.96 -16.19
N PHE A 66 -2.18 5.91 -16.94
CA PHE A 66 -2.95 4.78 -16.43
C PHE A 66 -2.24 4.09 -15.27
N GLY A 67 -0.95 3.76 -15.42
CA GLY A 67 -0.21 3.09 -14.35
C GLY A 67 -0.12 3.91 -13.06
N MET A 68 0.04 5.23 -13.16
CA MET A 68 0.00 6.14 -12.01
C MET A 68 -1.38 6.20 -11.35
N ALA A 69 -2.46 6.25 -12.15
CA ALA A 69 -3.83 6.25 -11.62
C ALA A 69 -4.12 4.97 -10.83
N PHE A 70 -3.69 3.81 -11.34
CA PHE A 70 -3.84 2.53 -10.63
C PHE A 70 -3.03 2.47 -9.33
N TYR A 71 -1.82 3.04 -9.27
CA TYR A 71 -1.09 3.18 -8.01
C TYR A 71 -1.86 4.03 -7.00
N GLY A 72 -2.46 5.15 -7.44
CA GLY A 72 -3.29 6.00 -6.60
C GLY A 72 -4.54 5.28 -6.06
N VAL A 73 -5.28 4.59 -6.94
CA VAL A 73 -6.46 3.79 -6.58
C VAL A 73 -6.08 2.69 -5.59
N SER A 74 -4.98 1.99 -5.85
CA SER A 74 -4.46 0.94 -4.97
C SER A 74 -4.11 1.48 -3.58
N ALA A 75 -3.44 2.63 -3.51
CA ALA A 75 -3.06 3.25 -2.24
C ALA A 75 -4.28 3.64 -1.40
N VAL A 76 -5.31 4.22 -2.01
CA VAL A 76 -6.57 4.57 -1.33
C VAL A 76 -7.31 3.33 -0.86
N ASN A 77 -7.44 2.32 -1.73
CA ASN A 77 -8.08 1.06 -1.37
C ASN A 77 -7.38 0.38 -0.20
N LEU A 78 -6.04 0.37 -0.20
CA LEU A 78 -5.27 -0.21 0.89
C LEU A 78 -5.54 0.50 2.21
N MET A 79 -5.60 1.84 2.24
CA MET A 79 -5.92 2.59 3.46
C MET A 79 -7.27 2.20 4.04
N VAL A 80 -8.30 2.05 3.20
CA VAL A 80 -9.64 1.66 3.64
C VAL A 80 -9.65 0.23 4.19
N ILE A 81 -9.08 -0.72 3.45
CA ILE A 81 -9.03 -2.13 3.85
C ILE A 81 -8.23 -2.30 5.13
N GLU A 82 -7.09 -1.63 5.23
CA GLU A 82 -6.22 -1.68 6.40
C GLU A 82 -6.91 -1.10 7.63
N PHE A 83 -7.60 0.04 7.50
CA PHE A 83 -8.37 0.62 8.60
C PHE A 83 -9.37 -0.39 9.20
N PHE A 84 -10.18 -1.03 8.34
CA PHE A 84 -11.16 -2.03 8.79
C PHE A 84 -10.50 -3.28 9.35
N ALA A 85 -9.39 -3.74 8.76
CA ALA A 85 -8.64 -4.90 9.26
C ALA A 85 -8.08 -4.64 10.67
N LEU A 86 -7.42 -3.51 10.88
CA LEU A 86 -6.86 -3.13 12.18
C LEU A 86 -7.96 -2.92 13.23
N PHE A 87 -9.09 -2.32 12.83
CA PHE A 87 -10.26 -2.16 13.70
C PHE A 87 -10.83 -3.51 14.16
N SER A 88 -11.00 -4.45 13.24
CA SER A 88 -11.48 -5.80 13.55
C SER A 88 -10.51 -6.55 14.48
N ILE A 89 -9.21 -6.44 14.25
CA ILE A 89 -8.18 -7.05 15.11
C ILE A 89 -8.25 -6.46 16.53
N ARG A 90 -8.38 -5.13 16.66
CA ARG A 90 -8.54 -4.47 17.96
C ARG A 90 -9.74 -5.01 18.72
N LYS A 91 -10.89 -5.09 18.04
CA LYS A 91 -12.13 -5.56 18.65
C LYS A 91 -11.97 -6.99 19.17
N LYS A 92 -11.30 -7.85 18.42
CA LYS A 92 -11.00 -9.23 18.84
C LYS A 92 -10.02 -9.33 20.01
N MET A 93 -9.05 -8.42 20.11
CA MET A 93 -8.06 -8.41 21.21
C MET A 93 -8.63 -7.88 22.53
N ASN A 94 -9.66 -7.03 22.45
CA ASN A 94 -10.28 -6.38 23.61
C ASN A 94 -11.62 -7.02 24.03
N SER A 95 -12.02 -8.12 23.37
CA SER A 95 -13.19 -8.94 23.71
C SER A 95 -12.76 -10.23 24.36
#